data_AF-A0AAQ3N808-F1
#
_entry.id   AF-A0AAQ3N808-F1
#
_cell.length_a   1.000
_cell.length_b   1.000
_cell.length_c   1.000
_cell.angle_alpha   90.00
_cell.angle_beta   90.00
_cell.angle_gamma   90.00
#
_symmetry.space_group_name_H-M   'P 1'
#
loop_
_entity.id
_entity.type
_entity.pdbx_description
1 polymer ?
#
loop_
_entity_poly.entity_id
_entity_poly.type
_entity_poly.pdbx_seq_one_letter_code
_entity_poly.pdbx_strand_id
1 'polypeptide(L)'
;MLIGNPLMEFDTDLNSKAEFLWSHGLISDSTYDLFTRVCNYSTIRRQMISRNLSEICENINTLVFTEVSNYIDQYDVTLDVCLSSVGGWTQVYGNILSYATIRGASHEAPFSQPKRSLRLLKAFLEGKPLPVK
;
A
#
# COMPACT_ATOMS: atom_id res chain seq x y z
N MET A 1 5.75 19.71 -7.54
CA MET A 1 5.15 18.36 -7.63
C MET A 1 5.17 17.77 -6.23
N LEU A 2 4.03 17.36 -5.72
CA LEU A 2 3.91 16.65 -4.44
C LEU A 2 3.32 15.27 -4.76
N ILE A 3 4.02 14.21 -4.40
CA ILE A 3 3.55 12.84 -4.56
C ILE A 3 3.36 12.28 -3.14
N GLY A 4 2.12 11.94 -2.80
CA GLY A 4 1.80 11.30 -1.53
C GLY A 4 1.95 9.79 -1.65
N ASN A 5 2.78 9.20 -0.80
CA ASN A 5 2.97 7.77 -0.63
C ASN A 5 3.31 6.99 -1.92
N PRO A 6 4.30 7.44 -2.71
CA PRO A 6 4.81 6.68 -3.84
C PRO A 6 5.65 5.49 -3.38
N LEU A 7 5.62 4.42 -4.16
CA LEU A 7 6.68 3.42 -4.18
C LEU A 7 7.84 4.00 -5.02
N MET A 8 8.94 4.39 -4.37
CA MET A 8 10.15 4.93 -4.98
C MET A 8 11.25 3.88 -5.12
N GLU A 9 11.42 3.03 -4.10
CA GLU A 9 12.44 1.97 -4.06
C GLU A 9 11.85 0.68 -3.50
N PHE A 10 11.92 -0.38 -4.29
CA PHE A 10 11.18 -1.61 -4.04
C PHE A 10 11.57 -2.30 -2.73
N ASP A 11 12.85 -2.38 -2.38
CA ASP A 11 13.26 -3.08 -1.15
C ASP A 11 12.96 -2.27 0.10
N THR A 12 13.33 -0.99 0.11
CA THR A 12 13.18 -0.08 1.24
C THR A 12 11.71 0.13 1.56
N ASP A 13 10.90 0.45 0.55
CA ASP A 13 9.50 0.77 0.77
C ASP A 13 8.67 -0.47 1.15
N LEU A 14 9.03 -1.65 0.64
CA LEU A 14 8.32 -2.87 1.04
C LEU A 14 8.80 -3.40 2.39
N ASN A 15 10.11 -3.37 2.66
CA ASN A 15 10.62 -3.90 3.93
C ASN A 15 10.28 -3.00 5.12
N SER A 16 10.04 -1.69 4.91
CA SER A 16 9.53 -0.78 5.93
C SER A 16 8.18 -1.22 6.50
N LYS A 17 7.40 -2.02 5.76
CA LYS A 17 6.13 -2.56 6.23
C LYS A 17 6.27 -3.41 7.50
N ALA A 18 7.38 -4.13 7.67
CA ALA A 18 7.61 -4.90 8.88
C ALA A 18 7.72 -3.99 10.12
N GLU A 19 8.51 -2.93 10.01
CA GLU A 19 8.71 -1.95 11.09
C GLU A 19 7.43 -1.15 11.37
N PHE A 20 6.67 -0.81 10.33
CA PHE A 20 5.37 -0.16 10.47
C PHE A 20 4.39 -1.03 11.27
N LEU A 21 4.18 -2.29 10.87
CA LEU A 21 3.25 -3.19 11.58
C LEU A 21 3.67 -3.41 13.04
N TRP A 22 4.97 -3.56 13.29
CA TRP A 22 5.50 -3.77 14.63
C TRP A 22 5.34 -2.52 15.53
N SER A 23 5.73 -1.35 15.03
CA SER A 23 5.61 -0.08 15.78
C SER A 23 4.16 0.33 16.06
N HIS A 24 3.20 -0.19 15.29
CA HIS A 24 1.76 0.02 15.50
C HIS A 24 1.11 -1.11 16.32
N GLY A 25 1.89 -2.04 16.86
CA GLY A 25 1.40 -3.12 17.73
C GLY A 25 0.54 -4.16 17.02
N LEU A 26 0.68 -4.28 15.69
CA LEU A 26 -0.11 -5.19 14.87
C LEU A 26 0.52 -6.58 14.74
N ILE A 27 1.81 -6.70 15.02
CA ILE A 27 2.56 -7.96 15.03
C ILE A 27 3.43 -8.07 16.28
N SER A 28 3.72 -9.31 16.69
CA SER A 28 4.61 -9.64 17.80
C SER A 28 6.09 -9.44 17.45
N ASP A 29 6.94 -9.28 18.47
CA ASP A 29 8.41 -9.19 18.30
C ASP A 29 8.97 -10.41 17.55
N SER A 30 8.45 -11.61 17.84
CA SER A 30 8.85 -12.84 17.14
C SER A 30 8.46 -12.83 15.67
N THR A 31 7.27 -12.33 15.34
CA THR A 31 6.80 -12.23 13.95
C THR A 31 7.57 -11.14 13.21
N TYR A 32 7.89 -10.02 13.85
CA TYR A 32 8.75 -8.99 13.29
C TYR A 32 10.16 -9.51 12.95
N ASP A 33 10.78 -10.29 13.83
CA ASP A 33 12.11 -10.87 13.59
C ASP A 33 12.11 -11.84 12.40
N LEU A 34 11.10 -12.71 12.30
CA LEU A 34 10.92 -13.62 11.16
C LEU A 34 10.67 -12.85 9.85
N PHE A 35 9.83 -11.82 9.91
CA PHE A 35 9.42 -11.00 8.77
C PHE A 35 10.49 -9.99 8.32
N THR A 36 11.59 -9.85 9.07
CA THR A 36 12.76 -9.05 8.66
C THR A 36 13.97 -9.91 8.31
N ARG A 37 14.26 -10.97 9.09
CA ARG A 37 15.48 -11.76 8.95
C ARG A 37 15.35 -13.00 8.08
N VAL A 38 14.19 -13.67 8.12
CA VAL A 38 14.00 -14.97 7.46
C VAL A 38 13.41 -14.78 6.07
N CYS A 39 12.26 -14.11 5.97
CA CYS A 39 11.69 -13.75 4.69
C CYS A 39 11.07 -12.36 4.75
N ASN A 40 11.82 -11.38 4.24
CA ASN A 40 11.35 -10.00 4.18
C ASN A 40 10.26 -9.79 3.13
N TYR A 41 9.48 -8.74 3.33
CA TYR A 41 8.29 -8.49 2.51
C TYR A 41 8.63 -8.26 1.03
N SER A 42 9.77 -7.64 0.71
CA SER A 42 10.21 -7.46 -0.67
C SER A 42 10.50 -8.81 -1.34
N THR A 43 11.07 -9.78 -0.63
CA THR A 43 11.29 -11.16 -1.12
C THR A 43 9.98 -11.90 -1.33
N ILE A 44 9.04 -11.82 -0.38
CA ILE A 44 7.69 -12.38 -0.54
C ILE A 44 7.04 -11.81 -1.80
N ARG A 45 7.09 -10.49 -1.99
CA ARG A 45 6.51 -9.84 -3.17
C ARG A 45 7.15 -10.27 -4.48
N ARG A 46 8.48 -10.35 -4.56
CA ARG A 46 9.18 -10.87 -5.75
C ARG A 46 8.75 -12.29 -6.08
N GLN A 47 8.76 -13.17 -5.07
CA GLN A 47 8.44 -14.58 -5.24
C GLN A 47 6.99 -14.79 -5.67
N MET A 48 6.04 -14.00 -5.14
CA MET A 48 4.65 -14.03 -5.59
C MET A 48 4.50 -13.58 -7.05
N ILE A 49 5.22 -12.54 -7.47
CA ILE A 49 5.20 -12.08 -8.87
C ILE A 49 5.78 -13.16 -9.80
N SER A 50 6.87 -13.79 -9.39
CA SER A 50 7.51 -14.89 -10.12
C SER A 50 6.78 -16.23 -9.99
N ARG A 51 5.67 -16.30 -9.22
CA ARG A 51 4.91 -17.54 -8.90
C ARG A 51 5.78 -18.67 -8.35
N ASN A 52 6.81 -18.34 -7.59
CA ASN A 52 7.72 -19.29 -6.97
C ASN A 52 7.95 -18.92 -5.50
N LEU A 53 6.87 -19.01 -4.71
CA LEU A 53 6.89 -18.71 -3.28
C LEU A 53 7.43 -19.92 -2.52
N SER A 54 8.48 -19.70 -1.74
CA SER A 54 9.00 -20.72 -0.84
C SER A 54 8.02 -20.96 0.31
N GLU A 55 7.93 -22.21 0.77
CA GLU A 55 7.06 -22.61 1.88
C GLU A 55 7.31 -21.79 3.15
N ILE A 56 8.57 -21.47 3.44
CA ILE A 56 8.96 -20.64 4.59
C ILE A 56 8.37 -19.23 4.46
N CYS A 57 8.48 -18.61 3.28
CA CYS A 57 7.93 -17.28 3.02
C CYS A 57 6.40 -17.29 3.03
N GLU A 58 5.77 -18.37 2.58
CA GLU A 58 4.31 -18.54 2.63
C GLU A 58 3.80 -18.64 4.08
N ASN A 59 4.48 -19.43 4.91
CA ASN A 59 4.14 -19.58 6.33
C ASN A 59 4.31 -18.26 7.08
N ILE A 60 5.40 -17.52 6.84
CA ILE A 60 5.62 -16.20 7.45
C ILE A 60 4.57 -15.20 6.98
N ASN A 61 4.27 -15.14 5.68
CA ASN A 61 3.26 -14.25 5.15
C ASN A 61 1.87 -14.54 5.73
N THR A 62 1.55 -15.83 5.94
CA THR A 62 0.32 -16.26 6.60
C THR A 62 0.29 -15.85 8.07
N LEU A 63 1.39 -16.05 8.80
CA LEU A 63 1.52 -15.65 10.20
C LEU A 63 1.28 -14.15 10.39
N VAL A 64 1.96 -13.31 9.60
CA VAL A 64 1.78 -11.86 9.61
C VAL A 64 0.32 -11.49 9.32
N PHE A 65 -0.29 -12.11 8.32
CA PHE A 65 -1.69 -11.85 7.97
C PHE A 65 -2.66 -12.27 9.08
N THR A 66 -2.38 -13.36 9.79
CA THR A 66 -3.19 -13.80 10.92
C THR A 66 -3.08 -12.90 12.15
N GLU A 67 -1.89 -12.37 12.44
CA GLU A 67 -1.70 -11.43 13.56
C GLU A 67 -2.36 -10.07 13.30
N VAL A 68 -2.20 -9.53 12.10
CA VAL A 68 -2.82 -8.26 11.70
C VAL A 68 -4.35 -8.38 11.63
N SER A 69 -4.89 -9.58 11.40
CA SER A 69 -6.33 -9.86 11.30
C SER A 69 -7.01 -9.28 10.06
N ASN A 70 -8.13 -9.90 9.67
CA ASN A 70 -8.94 -9.49 8.52
C ASN A 70 -9.74 -8.20 8.74
N TYR A 71 -9.79 -7.71 9.98
CA TYR A 71 -10.54 -6.52 10.36
C TYR A 71 -9.72 -5.23 10.25
N ILE A 72 -8.42 -5.33 10.00
CA ILE A 72 -7.53 -4.18 9.82
C ILE A 72 -7.31 -3.94 8.32
N ASP A 73 -7.61 -2.72 7.86
CA ASP A 73 -7.26 -2.35 6.48
C ASP A 73 -5.74 -2.20 6.38
N GLN A 74 -5.11 -3.07 5.57
CA GLN A 74 -3.66 -3.04 5.33
C GLN A 74 -3.15 -1.73 4.71
N TYR A 75 -4.05 -0.88 4.22
CA TYR A 75 -3.75 0.45 3.70
C TYR A 75 -4.03 1.54 4.74
N ASP A 76 -4.93 1.32 5.70
CA ASP A 76 -5.27 2.26 6.77
C ASP A 76 -5.59 1.57 8.10
N VAL A 77 -4.62 1.57 9.00
CA VAL A 77 -4.73 0.86 10.29
C VAL A 77 -5.59 1.58 11.33
N THR A 78 -6.04 2.81 11.03
CA THR A 78 -6.83 3.65 11.94
C THR A 78 -8.30 3.78 11.53
N LEU A 79 -8.67 3.27 10.35
CA LEU A 79 -10.00 3.38 9.77
C LEU A 79 -10.75 2.04 9.81
N ASP A 80 -12.03 2.09 10.16
CA ASP A 80 -12.94 0.95 10.02
C ASP A 80 -13.12 0.56 8.54
N VAL A 81 -13.21 -0.74 8.25
CA VAL A 81 -13.44 -1.29 6.91
C VAL A 81 -14.74 -0.74 6.31
N CYS A 82 -14.64 0.25 5.43
CA CYS A 82 -15.80 0.91 4.83
C CYS A 82 -16.47 0.08 3.71
N LEU A 83 -17.73 -0.34 3.94
CA LEU A 83 -18.64 -0.85 2.90
C LEU A 83 -19.01 0.25 1.90
N SER A 84 -18.44 0.16 0.70
CA SER A 84 -18.82 0.83 -0.56
C SER A 84 -19.12 2.35 -0.55
N SER A 85 -18.15 3.19 -0.95
CA SER A 85 -18.44 4.50 -1.58
C SER A 85 -17.29 5.11 -2.41
N VAL A 86 -17.60 5.42 -3.67
CA VAL A 86 -16.97 6.35 -4.63
C VAL A 86 -15.44 6.64 -4.61
N GLY A 87 -14.68 5.91 -5.45
CA GLY A 87 -13.66 6.43 -6.40
C GLY A 87 -12.50 7.39 -6.04
N GLY A 88 -12.34 7.86 -4.80
CA GLY A 88 -11.38 8.93 -4.43
C GLY A 88 -11.98 10.33 -4.57
N TRP A 89 -11.24 11.38 -4.19
CA TRP A 89 -11.69 12.78 -4.23
C TRP A 89 -10.71 13.67 -5.01
N THR A 90 -11.22 14.72 -5.66
CA THR A 90 -10.44 15.74 -6.37
C THR A 90 -10.92 17.14 -5.97
N GLN A 91 -9.99 18.07 -5.78
CA GLN A 91 -10.27 19.47 -5.46
C GLN A 91 -9.37 20.38 -6.27
N VAL A 92 -9.98 21.33 -6.94
CA VAL A 92 -9.29 22.30 -7.79
C VAL A 92 -9.32 23.66 -7.08
N TYR A 93 -8.17 24.32 -7.01
CA TYR A 93 -7.98 25.67 -6.48
C TYR A 93 -7.53 26.58 -7.63
N GLY A 94 -8.50 27.26 -8.26
CA GLY A 94 -8.26 28.09 -9.44
C GLY A 94 -7.62 27.31 -10.59
N ASN A 95 -6.69 27.93 -11.30
CA ASN A 95 -6.01 27.31 -12.45
C ASN A 95 -4.60 26.80 -12.11
N ILE A 96 -4.21 26.85 -10.84
CA ILE A 96 -2.82 26.71 -10.40
C ILE A 96 -2.57 25.46 -9.55
N LEU A 97 -3.61 24.89 -8.91
CA LEU A 97 -3.45 23.77 -7.99
C LEU A 97 -4.63 22.80 -8.07
N SER A 98 -4.33 21.51 -8.23
CA SER A 98 -5.29 20.42 -8.13
C SER A 98 -4.80 19.39 -7.11
N TYR A 99 -5.63 19.08 -6.12
CA TYR A 99 -5.42 18.01 -5.15
C TYR A 99 -6.26 16.79 -5.52
N ALA A 100 -5.70 15.59 -5.42
CA ALA A 100 -6.39 14.37 -5.79
C ALA A 100 -5.91 13.16 -4.97
N THR A 101 -6.85 12.32 -4.53
CA THR A 101 -6.57 11.11 -3.75
C THR A 101 -7.05 9.85 -4.48
N ILE A 102 -6.32 8.75 -4.31
CA ILE A 102 -6.70 7.44 -4.82
C ILE A 102 -7.42 6.68 -3.70
N ARG A 103 -8.61 6.12 -3.96
CA ARG A 103 -9.32 5.33 -2.94
C ARG A 103 -8.50 4.10 -2.51
N GLY A 104 -8.35 3.92 -1.20
CA GLY A 104 -7.52 2.87 -0.61
C GLY A 104 -6.04 3.23 -0.62
N ALA A 105 -5.68 4.47 -1.01
CA ALA A 105 -4.38 5.03 -0.69
C ALA A 105 -4.49 5.72 0.67
N SER A 106 -3.88 5.11 1.68
CA SER A 106 -3.58 5.77 2.95
C SER A 106 -2.07 5.66 3.16
N HIS A 107 -1.51 4.67 3.85
CA HIS A 107 -0.04 4.54 4.01
C HIS A 107 0.73 4.44 2.68
N GLU A 108 0.15 3.77 1.68
CA GLU A 108 0.71 3.55 0.34
C GLU A 108 -0.39 3.60 -0.73
N ALA A 109 -0.02 3.94 -1.97
CA ALA A 109 -0.93 3.76 -3.09
C ALA A 109 -1.32 2.27 -3.26
N PRO A 110 -2.60 1.93 -3.52
CA PRO A 110 -3.06 0.56 -3.52
C PRO A 110 -2.48 -0.22 -4.70
N PHE A 111 -1.52 -1.11 -4.40
CA PHE A 111 -0.85 -1.95 -5.40
C PHE A 111 -1.81 -2.93 -6.08
N SER A 112 -2.89 -3.32 -5.40
CA SER A 112 -3.95 -4.19 -5.94
C SER A 112 -4.78 -3.52 -7.04
N GLN A 113 -4.72 -2.19 -7.15
CA GLN A 113 -5.52 -1.40 -8.08
C GLN A 113 -4.66 -0.40 -8.87
N PRO A 114 -3.59 -0.87 -9.56
CA PRO A 114 -2.57 -0.01 -10.14
C PRO A 114 -3.11 0.88 -11.26
N LYS A 115 -4.19 0.44 -11.94
CA LYS A 115 -4.89 1.22 -12.97
C LYS A 115 -5.41 2.57 -12.43
N ARG A 116 -5.78 2.65 -11.15
CA ARG A 116 -6.26 3.89 -10.53
C ARG A 116 -5.14 4.90 -10.36
N SER A 117 -3.99 4.47 -9.84
CA SER A 117 -2.79 5.29 -9.68
C SER A 117 -2.22 5.75 -11.02
N LEU A 118 -2.15 4.83 -11.99
CA LEU A 118 -1.64 5.14 -13.33
C LEU A 118 -2.50 6.18 -14.05
N ARG A 119 -3.83 6.13 -13.91
CA ARG A 119 -4.73 7.12 -14.53
C ARG A 119 -4.48 8.52 -13.98
N LEU A 120 -4.25 8.63 -12.66
CA LEU A 120 -3.95 9.91 -12.02
C LEU A 120 -2.59 10.46 -12.47
N LEU A 121 -1.57 9.60 -12.51
CA LEU A 121 -0.23 9.98 -13.00
C LEU A 121 -0.25 10.42 -14.47
N LYS A 122 -0.95 9.70 -15.35
CA LYS A 122 -1.08 10.07 -16.77
C LYS A 122 -1.76 11.41 -16.96
N ALA A 123 -2.88 11.66 -16.26
CA ALA A 123 -3.56 12.95 -16.33
C ALA A 123 -2.64 14.10 -15.92
N PHE A 124 -1.83 13.92 -14.86
CA PHE A 124 -0.83 14.88 -14.43
C PHE A 124 0.24 15.13 -15.51
N LEU A 125 0.84 14.07 -16.07
CA LEU A 125 1.87 14.20 -17.11
C LEU A 125 1.35 14.85 -18.39
N GLU A 126 0.08 14.62 -18.74
CA GLU A 126 -0.58 15.21 -19.90
C GLU A 126 -1.11 16.64 -19.64
N GLY A 127 -0.99 17.15 -18.41
CA GLY A 127 -1.56 18.45 -18.01
C GLY A 127 -3.08 18.49 -18.10
N LYS A 128 -3.75 17.33 -18.13
CA LYS A 128 -5.19 17.24 -18.25
C LYS A 128 -5.84 17.25 -16.87
N PRO A 129 -6.96 17.98 -16.69
CA PRO A 129 -7.73 17.88 -15.46
C PRO A 129 -8.21 16.44 -15.26
N LEU A 130 -8.20 16.00 -14.00
CA LEU A 130 -8.75 14.70 -13.65
C LEU A 130 -10.24 14.66 -13.97
N PRO A 131 -10.79 13.50 -14.40
CA PRO A 131 -12.22 13.38 -14.63
C PRO A 131 -12.98 13.77 -13.35
N VAL A 132 -13.70 14.88 -13.42
CA VAL A 132 -14.69 15.25 -12.41
C VAL A 132 -15.86 14.28 -12.59
N LYS A 133 -16.40 13.73 -11.50
CA LYS A 133 -17.61 12.92 -11.61
C LYS A 133 -18.76 13.72 -12.22
#